data_AF-E3MJ77-F1
#
_entry.id   AF-E3MJ77-F1
#
_cell.length_a   1.000
_cell.length_b   1.000
_cell.length_c   1.000
_cell.angle_alpha   90.00
_cell.angle_beta   90.00
_cell.angle_gamma   90.00
#
_symmetry.space_group_name_H-M   'P 1'
#
loop_
_entity.id
_entity.type
_entity.pdbx_description
1 polymer ?
#
loop_
_entity_poly.entity_id
_entity_poly.type
_entity_poly.pdbx_seq_one_letter_code
_entity_poly.pdbx_strand_id
1 'polypeptide(L)'
;MVDPLSYPSLKLVLEYLEANKRFSLASRCSVISGIDKIIPLRIAALRFTDNEIVINEISFKFDDPFIVRETEEEAVERSLKSLKSGDILLDYERKYIKLTDVIYFKLSEDYTYKWIFSVRRLPEKITVNEAMRKLTSYLLGQREKITVGTVNILNTQQNVLRLPPNLKLRTQKLGVGKNDISHLSKILDIPSCLPMNIIGTTAWREAYFEDSFIQSSTEIRLVALKYINDYSAYWFPVVMRLQNKYVKMENLCFSGVRIRTIIKNMIDNRREVGNSVILDCSGERFLNRLLRKVKERFGGTVGTFKEIPENVVFVSDIVSIPLDFDKELIVHGFKNTCSDKKIRILLAVVGTGMVVPVEEKKVKKRSFRFPWFS
;
A
#
# COMPACT_ATOMS: atom_id res chain seq x y z
N MET A 1 -25.99 -7.91 -42.80
CA MET A 1 -25.33 -8.66 -41.71
C MET A 1 -23.95 -8.06 -41.54
N VAL A 2 -23.54 -7.75 -40.31
CA VAL A 2 -22.19 -7.25 -40.03
C VAL A 2 -21.28 -8.47 -39.95
N ASP A 3 -20.19 -8.48 -40.70
CA ASP A 3 -19.23 -9.59 -40.66
C ASP A 3 -18.64 -9.74 -39.26
N PRO A 4 -18.53 -10.97 -38.73
CA PRO A 4 -17.89 -11.20 -37.45
C PRO A 4 -16.42 -10.78 -37.51
N LEU A 5 -15.90 -10.26 -36.39
CA LEU A 5 -14.48 -9.90 -36.29
C LEU A 5 -13.60 -11.12 -36.56
N SER A 6 -12.55 -10.92 -37.36
CA SER A 6 -11.51 -11.94 -37.56
C SER A 6 -10.82 -12.28 -36.24
N TYR A 7 -10.26 -13.50 -36.12
CA TYR A 7 -9.56 -13.93 -34.91
C TYR A 7 -8.41 -12.96 -34.50
N PRO A 8 -7.54 -12.48 -35.41
CA PRO A 8 -6.52 -11.49 -35.06
C PRO A 8 -7.12 -10.17 -34.56
N SER A 9 -8.17 -9.66 -35.20
CA SER A 9 -8.84 -8.43 -34.78
C SER A 9 -9.48 -8.57 -33.41
N LEU A 10 -10.17 -9.69 -33.16
CA LEU A 10 -10.79 -9.99 -31.87
C LEU A 10 -9.74 -10.10 -30.76
N LYS A 11 -8.60 -10.74 -31.02
CA LYS A 11 -7.49 -10.85 -30.08
C LYS A 11 -6.97 -9.46 -29.68
N LEU A 12 -6.74 -8.58 -30.66
CA LEU A 12 -6.27 -7.22 -30.42
C LEU A 12 -7.29 -6.41 -29.60
N VAL A 13 -8.56 -6.46 -29.97
CA VAL A 13 -9.64 -5.76 -29.24
C VAL A 13 -9.70 -6.23 -27.78
N LEU A 14 -9.67 -7.54 -27.55
CA LEU A 14 -9.70 -8.10 -26.19
C LEU A 14 -8.43 -7.79 -25.39
N GLU A 15 -7.27 -7.62 -26.01
CA GLU A 15 -6.04 -7.22 -25.31
C GLU A 15 -6.12 -5.82 -24.70
N TYR A 16 -6.72 -4.88 -25.41
CA TYR A 16 -6.87 -3.49 -24.97
C TYR A 16 -8.20 -3.21 -24.27
N LEU A 17 -9.10 -4.18 -24.21
CA LEU A 17 -10.34 -4.06 -23.45
C LEU A 17 -10.07 -4.16 -21.94
N GLU A 18 -10.76 -3.33 -21.16
CA GLU A 18 -10.68 -3.36 -19.69
C GLU A 18 -11.02 -4.77 -19.14
N ALA A 19 -10.26 -5.20 -18.13
CA ALA A 19 -10.27 -6.57 -17.62
C ALA A 19 -11.65 -7.06 -17.16
N ASN A 20 -12.41 -6.24 -16.42
CA ASN A 20 -13.74 -6.64 -15.96
C ASN A 20 -14.75 -6.76 -17.09
N LYS A 21 -14.64 -5.91 -18.13
CA LYS A 21 -15.42 -6.08 -19.37
C LYS A 21 -15.10 -7.41 -20.06
N ARG A 22 -13.81 -7.79 -20.12
CA ARG A 22 -13.38 -9.10 -20.65
C ARG A 22 -14.00 -10.26 -19.86
N PHE A 23 -13.96 -10.21 -18.52
CA PHE A 23 -14.55 -11.26 -17.67
C PHE A 23 -16.06 -11.39 -17.88
N SER A 24 -16.75 -10.27 -18.04
CA SER A 24 -18.19 -10.24 -18.36
C SER A 24 -18.49 -10.91 -19.70
N LEU A 25 -17.75 -10.58 -20.76
CA LEU A 25 -17.90 -11.20 -22.08
C LEU A 25 -17.55 -12.69 -22.06
N ALA A 26 -16.44 -13.06 -21.43
CA ALA A 26 -16.00 -14.45 -21.28
C ALA A 26 -17.02 -15.31 -20.54
N SER A 27 -17.77 -14.74 -19.58
CA SER A 27 -18.83 -15.45 -18.85
C SER A 27 -20.04 -15.85 -19.73
N ARG A 28 -20.22 -15.20 -20.87
CA ARG A 28 -21.37 -15.35 -21.76
C ARG A 28 -21.03 -16.03 -23.10
N CYS A 29 -19.74 -16.15 -23.43
CA CYS A 29 -19.26 -16.69 -24.69
C CYS A 29 -18.01 -17.55 -24.50
N SER A 30 -18.11 -18.85 -24.78
CA SER A 30 -17.02 -19.82 -24.63
C SER A 30 -15.83 -19.54 -25.55
N VAL A 31 -16.08 -19.05 -26.77
CA VAL A 31 -15.01 -18.67 -27.72
C VAL A 31 -14.17 -17.51 -27.15
N ILE A 32 -14.84 -16.47 -26.64
CA ILE A 32 -14.16 -15.34 -25.98
C ILE A 32 -13.45 -15.82 -24.72
N SER A 33 -14.05 -16.74 -23.95
CA SER A 33 -13.43 -17.31 -22.75
C SER A 33 -12.08 -17.97 -23.07
N GLY A 34 -12.01 -18.79 -24.12
CA GLY A 34 -10.75 -19.41 -24.53
C GLY A 34 -9.70 -18.40 -24.98
N ILE A 35 -10.10 -17.41 -25.79
CA ILE A 35 -9.19 -16.36 -26.28
C ILE A 35 -8.70 -15.48 -25.12
N ASP A 36 -9.59 -15.12 -24.19
CA ASP A 36 -9.28 -14.30 -23.03
C ASP A 36 -8.09 -14.90 -22.26
N LYS A 37 -8.10 -16.21 -22.02
CA LYS A 37 -7.05 -16.92 -21.25
C LYS A 37 -5.67 -16.87 -21.91
N ILE A 38 -5.61 -16.80 -23.24
CA ILE A 38 -4.36 -16.71 -24.00
C ILE A 38 -3.78 -15.29 -23.97
N ILE A 39 -4.65 -14.28 -23.93
CA ILE A 39 -4.24 -12.87 -23.96
C ILE A 39 -3.69 -12.44 -22.60
N PRO A 40 -2.54 -11.73 -22.53
CA PRO A 40 -2.01 -11.20 -21.28
C PRO A 40 -3.06 -10.40 -20.49
N LEU A 41 -3.11 -10.65 -19.18
CA LEU A 41 -3.97 -9.89 -18.27
C LEU A 41 -3.15 -8.80 -17.60
N ARG A 42 -3.56 -7.54 -17.81
CA ARG A 42 -2.98 -6.35 -17.19
C ARG A 42 -4.07 -5.64 -16.40
N ILE A 43 -3.88 -5.50 -15.10
CA ILE A 43 -4.85 -4.89 -14.18
C ILE A 43 -4.16 -3.85 -13.30
N ALA A 44 -4.89 -2.79 -12.94
CA ALA A 44 -4.35 -1.70 -12.12
C ALA A 44 -4.25 -2.12 -10.65
N ALA A 45 -5.25 -2.84 -10.15
CA ALA A 45 -5.30 -3.29 -8.77
C ALA A 45 -5.86 -4.71 -8.65
N LEU A 46 -5.24 -5.51 -7.79
CA LEU A 46 -5.74 -6.80 -7.33
C LEU A 46 -5.77 -6.77 -5.80
N ARG A 47 -6.91 -7.08 -5.20
CA ARG A 47 -7.05 -7.17 -3.74
C ARG A 47 -7.71 -8.48 -3.37
N PHE A 48 -7.06 -9.20 -2.46
CA PHE A 48 -7.65 -10.36 -1.78
C PHE A 48 -8.10 -9.93 -0.38
N THR A 49 -9.33 -10.25 -0.05
CA THR A 49 -9.88 -10.19 1.31
C THR A 49 -10.49 -11.56 1.64
N ASP A 50 -11.11 -11.71 2.80
CA ASP A 50 -11.54 -13.01 3.31
C ASP A 50 -12.47 -13.77 2.35
N ASN A 51 -13.53 -13.12 1.84
CA ASN A 51 -14.51 -13.76 0.94
C ASN A 51 -14.74 -12.94 -0.34
N GLU A 52 -13.77 -12.11 -0.69
CA GLU A 52 -13.90 -11.17 -1.79
C GLU A 52 -12.56 -11.02 -2.52
N ILE A 53 -12.66 -10.92 -3.84
CA ILE A 53 -11.56 -10.54 -4.72
C ILE A 53 -11.98 -9.25 -5.41
N VAL A 54 -11.14 -8.22 -5.36
CA VAL A 54 -11.38 -6.98 -6.09
C VAL A 54 -10.37 -6.88 -7.21
N ILE A 55 -10.85 -6.69 -8.44
CA ILE A 55 -10.04 -6.43 -9.62
C ILE A 55 -10.41 -5.05 -10.15
N ASN A 56 -9.45 -4.14 -10.16
CA ASN A 56 -9.67 -2.72 -10.39
C ASN A 56 -10.77 -2.19 -9.46
N GLU A 57 -11.93 -1.82 -10.01
CA GLU A 57 -13.05 -1.21 -9.30
C GLU A 57 -14.22 -2.19 -9.09
N ILE A 58 -14.08 -3.46 -9.48
CA ILE A 58 -15.14 -4.46 -9.36
C ILE A 58 -14.80 -5.45 -8.25
N SER A 59 -15.72 -5.56 -7.30
CA SER A 59 -15.69 -6.55 -6.24
C SER A 59 -16.46 -7.81 -6.63
N PHE A 60 -15.81 -8.96 -6.48
CA PHE A 60 -16.38 -10.30 -6.61
C PHE A 60 -16.46 -10.89 -5.20
N LYS A 61 -17.63 -10.80 -4.56
CA LYS A 61 -17.82 -11.08 -3.14
C LYS A 61 -18.83 -12.21 -2.90
N PHE A 62 -18.49 -13.12 -2.00
CA PHE A 62 -19.49 -14.01 -1.39
C PHE A 62 -20.10 -13.38 -0.14
N ASP A 63 -21.29 -13.83 0.22
CA ASP A 63 -21.92 -13.44 1.48
C ASP A 63 -21.04 -13.76 2.70
N ASP A 64 -21.27 -13.03 3.78
CA ASP A 64 -20.53 -13.23 5.01
C ASP A 64 -21.04 -14.54 5.67
N PRO A 65 -20.19 -15.57 5.76
CA PRO A 65 -20.52 -16.85 6.37
C PRO A 65 -20.72 -16.67 7.88
N PHE A 66 -21.50 -17.58 8.48
CA PHE A 66 -21.63 -17.71 9.92
C PHE A 66 -20.27 -17.99 10.60
N ILE A 67 -20.18 -17.53 11.84
CA ILE A 67 -18.97 -17.59 12.66
C ILE A 67 -18.99 -18.85 13.53
N VAL A 68 -17.94 -19.67 13.44
CA VAL A 68 -17.70 -20.84 14.31
C VAL A 68 -16.44 -20.58 15.15
N ARG A 69 -16.42 -21.05 16.39
CA ARG A 69 -15.22 -20.99 17.25
C ARG A 69 -14.40 -22.26 17.04
N GLU A 70 -13.12 -22.10 16.69
CA GLU A 70 -12.15 -23.18 16.50
C GLU A 70 -10.80 -22.69 17.08
N THR A 71 -9.96 -23.62 17.58
CA THR A 71 -8.61 -23.29 18.06
C THR A 71 -7.64 -23.04 16.89
N GLU A 72 -6.42 -22.59 17.18
CA GLU A 72 -5.39 -22.36 16.15
C GLU A 72 -4.91 -23.65 15.53
N GLU A 73 -4.68 -24.64 16.38
CA GLU A 73 -4.11 -25.93 16.03
C GLU A 73 -5.08 -26.71 15.12
N GLU A 74 -6.36 -26.79 15.49
CA GLU A 74 -7.41 -27.43 14.69
C GLU A 74 -7.57 -26.75 13.32
N ALA A 75 -7.53 -25.42 13.31
CA ALA A 75 -7.70 -24.64 12.09
C ALA A 75 -6.55 -24.83 11.11
N VAL A 76 -5.32 -24.83 11.61
CA VAL A 76 -4.12 -25.07 10.82
C VAL A 76 -4.14 -26.49 10.29
N GLU A 77 -4.42 -27.49 11.13
CA GLU A 77 -4.47 -28.90 10.72
C GLU A 77 -5.51 -29.13 9.60
N ARG A 78 -6.73 -28.64 9.78
CA ARG A 78 -7.80 -28.69 8.76
C ARG A 78 -7.40 -27.96 7.49
N SER A 79 -6.74 -26.81 7.61
CA SER A 79 -6.28 -26.03 6.45
C SER A 79 -5.21 -26.77 5.68
N LEU A 80 -4.20 -27.32 6.38
CA LEU A 80 -3.14 -28.15 5.82
C LEU A 80 -3.70 -29.36 5.05
N LYS A 81 -4.69 -30.07 5.62
CA LYS A 81 -5.40 -31.17 4.95
C LYS A 81 -6.12 -30.73 3.66
N SER A 82 -6.53 -29.46 3.58
CA SER A 82 -7.28 -28.90 2.43
C SER A 82 -6.43 -28.19 1.39
N LEU A 83 -5.11 -28.05 1.62
CA LEU A 83 -4.21 -27.33 0.72
C LEU A 83 -4.11 -28.06 -0.61
N LYS A 84 -4.24 -27.30 -1.70
CA LYS A 84 -3.95 -27.77 -3.05
C LYS A 84 -2.76 -27.01 -3.62
N SER A 85 -2.19 -27.54 -4.70
CA SER A 85 -1.13 -26.83 -5.42
C SER A 85 -1.58 -25.40 -5.80
N GLY A 86 -0.74 -24.42 -5.50
CA GLY A 86 -1.03 -23.00 -5.66
C GLY A 86 -1.48 -22.29 -4.38
N ASP A 87 -2.14 -22.99 -3.45
CA ASP A 87 -2.62 -22.39 -2.20
C ASP A 87 -1.46 -21.91 -1.32
N ILE A 88 -1.60 -20.74 -0.70
CA ILE A 88 -0.61 -20.18 0.24
C ILE A 88 -1.22 -20.11 1.64
N LEU A 89 -0.57 -20.77 2.61
CA LEU A 89 -0.91 -20.64 4.02
C LEU A 89 -0.54 -19.23 4.50
N LEU A 90 -1.49 -18.56 5.11
CA LEU A 90 -1.35 -17.25 5.74
C LEU A 90 -1.23 -17.43 7.26
N ASP A 91 -0.74 -16.41 7.96
CA ASP A 91 -0.57 -16.48 9.41
C ASP A 91 -1.89 -16.49 10.17
N TYR A 92 -1.86 -17.15 11.33
CA TYR A 92 -2.96 -17.23 12.26
C TYR A 92 -2.61 -16.52 13.58
N GLU A 93 -3.55 -15.73 14.09
CA GLU A 93 -3.62 -15.38 15.51
C GLU A 93 -5.04 -15.75 15.95
N ARG A 94 -5.21 -16.57 16.99
CA ARG A 94 -6.51 -17.01 17.55
C ARG A 94 -7.65 -16.01 17.35
N LYS A 95 -8.48 -16.22 16.32
CA LYS A 95 -9.74 -15.49 16.08
C LYS A 95 -10.75 -16.38 15.35
N TYR A 96 -12.03 -16.12 15.64
CA TYR A 96 -13.23 -16.67 15.02
C TYR A 96 -13.03 -17.10 13.55
N ILE A 97 -13.21 -18.39 13.26
CA ILE A 97 -13.14 -18.88 11.89
C ILE A 97 -14.53 -18.87 11.27
N LYS A 98 -14.57 -18.31 10.07
CA LYS A 98 -15.72 -18.30 9.18
C LYS A 98 -15.80 -19.64 8.45
N LEU A 99 -16.57 -20.57 8.98
CA LEU A 99 -16.87 -21.87 8.35
C LEU A 99 -18.37 -21.96 8.15
N THR A 100 -18.84 -21.58 6.95
CA THR A 100 -20.12 -22.06 6.43
C THR A 100 -20.13 -22.04 4.91
N ASP A 101 -21.17 -22.67 4.39
CA ASP A 101 -21.55 -22.55 3.00
C ASP A 101 -21.96 -21.11 2.68
N VAL A 102 -21.47 -20.61 1.56
CA VAL A 102 -21.93 -19.35 0.98
C VAL A 102 -23.17 -19.61 0.14
N ILE A 103 -24.13 -18.69 0.21
CA ILE A 103 -25.42 -18.83 -0.50
C ILE A 103 -25.45 -17.87 -1.69
N TYR A 104 -24.80 -16.71 -1.56
CA TYR A 104 -24.89 -15.64 -2.55
C TYR A 104 -23.52 -15.24 -3.06
N PHE A 105 -23.44 -15.11 -4.38
CA PHE A 105 -22.36 -14.43 -5.07
C PHE A 105 -22.82 -13.05 -5.52
N LYS A 106 -22.02 -12.03 -5.23
CA LYS A 106 -22.34 -10.61 -5.46
C LYS A 106 -21.25 -9.96 -6.28
N LEU A 107 -21.67 -9.13 -7.23
CA LEU A 107 -20.81 -8.16 -7.88
C LEU A 107 -21.22 -6.78 -7.43
N SER A 108 -20.25 -5.99 -7.01
CA SER A 108 -20.46 -4.59 -6.68
C SER A 108 -19.34 -3.74 -7.24
N GLU A 109 -19.57 -2.44 -7.31
CA GLU A 109 -18.47 -1.49 -7.29
C GLU A 109 -17.66 -1.71 -6.02
N ASP A 110 -16.40 -1.27 -6.03
CA ASP A 110 -15.39 -1.59 -5.04
C ASP A 110 -15.82 -1.37 -3.56
N TYR A 111 -14.92 -1.72 -2.64
CA TYR A 111 -15.16 -1.56 -1.19
C TYR A 111 -15.61 -0.14 -0.78
N THR A 112 -15.32 0.88 -1.58
CA THR A 112 -15.61 2.29 -1.28
C THR A 112 -17.08 2.61 -1.44
N TYR A 113 -17.67 2.20 -2.57
CA TYR A 113 -19.05 2.54 -2.91
C TYR A 113 -20.03 1.41 -2.56
N LYS A 114 -19.57 0.15 -2.59
CA LYS A 114 -20.35 -1.07 -2.31
C LYS A 114 -21.70 -1.14 -3.03
N TRP A 115 -21.84 -0.43 -4.14
CA TRP A 115 -23.08 -0.45 -4.92
C TRP A 115 -23.20 -1.79 -5.62
N ILE A 116 -24.14 -2.61 -5.15
CA ILE A 116 -24.35 -3.97 -5.65
C ILE A 116 -25.20 -3.89 -6.91
N PHE A 117 -24.64 -4.36 -8.03
CA PHE A 117 -25.34 -4.37 -9.31
C PHE A 117 -25.69 -5.77 -9.81
N SER A 118 -25.17 -6.83 -9.17
CA SER A 118 -25.58 -8.20 -9.47
C SER A 118 -25.50 -9.07 -8.23
N VAL A 119 -26.56 -9.85 -7.99
CA VAL A 119 -26.63 -10.87 -6.94
C VAL A 119 -27.13 -12.16 -7.58
N ARG A 120 -26.39 -13.24 -7.37
CA ARG A 120 -26.74 -14.58 -7.83
C ARG A 120 -26.75 -15.54 -6.67
N ARG A 121 -27.83 -16.29 -6.52
CA ARG A 121 -27.89 -17.43 -5.60
C ARG A 121 -27.09 -18.60 -6.19
N LEU A 122 -26.25 -19.21 -5.36
CA LEU A 122 -25.49 -20.39 -5.75
C LEU A 122 -26.41 -21.62 -5.83
N PRO A 123 -26.24 -22.49 -6.84
CA PRO A 123 -27.15 -23.61 -7.08
C PRO A 123 -27.04 -24.70 -6.00
N GLU A 124 -25.88 -24.82 -5.37
CA GLU A 124 -25.59 -25.81 -4.33
C GLU A 124 -24.91 -25.14 -3.15
N LYS A 125 -25.04 -25.76 -1.97
CA LYS A 125 -24.27 -25.39 -0.79
C LYS A 125 -22.80 -25.65 -1.06
N ILE A 126 -21.97 -24.61 -0.96
CA ILE A 126 -20.55 -24.69 -1.21
C ILE A 126 -19.80 -23.92 -0.12
N THR A 127 -18.78 -24.54 0.46
CA THR A 127 -17.93 -23.89 1.45
C THR A 127 -17.24 -22.65 0.86
N VAL A 128 -17.02 -21.62 1.68
CA VAL A 128 -16.23 -20.42 1.30
C VAL A 128 -14.90 -20.80 0.63
N ASN A 129 -14.17 -21.77 1.18
CA ASN A 129 -12.88 -22.18 0.65
C ASN A 129 -12.96 -22.70 -0.79
N GLU A 130 -13.93 -23.55 -1.06
CA GLU A 130 -14.12 -24.10 -2.41
C GLU A 130 -14.71 -23.04 -3.36
N ALA A 131 -15.58 -22.16 -2.87
CA ALA A 131 -16.13 -21.05 -3.63
C ALA A 131 -15.03 -20.05 -4.04
N MET A 132 -14.17 -19.64 -3.10
CA MET A 132 -13.01 -18.78 -3.36
C MET A 132 -12.02 -19.45 -4.31
N ARG A 133 -11.74 -20.76 -4.16
CA ARG A 133 -10.90 -21.50 -5.10
C ARG A 133 -11.46 -21.49 -6.52
N LYS A 134 -12.77 -21.75 -6.68
CA LYS A 134 -13.44 -21.70 -7.99
C LYS A 134 -13.40 -20.28 -8.57
N LEU A 135 -13.64 -19.26 -7.75
CA LEU A 135 -13.60 -17.86 -8.16
C LEU A 135 -12.19 -17.45 -8.62
N THR A 136 -11.15 -17.71 -7.84
CA THR A 136 -9.78 -17.35 -8.23
C THR A 136 -9.33 -18.13 -9.46
N SER A 137 -9.70 -19.42 -9.58
CA SER A 137 -9.44 -20.22 -10.79
C SER A 137 -10.15 -19.65 -12.02
N TYR A 138 -11.39 -19.19 -11.86
CA TYR A 138 -12.14 -18.56 -12.94
C TYR A 138 -11.50 -17.23 -13.38
N LEU A 139 -11.13 -16.36 -12.43
CA LEU A 139 -10.59 -15.03 -12.74
C LEU A 139 -9.14 -15.08 -13.22
N LEU A 140 -8.28 -15.80 -12.49
CA LEU A 140 -6.83 -15.75 -12.65
C LEU A 140 -6.22 -17.05 -13.21
N GLY A 141 -6.96 -18.15 -13.17
CA GLY A 141 -6.47 -19.46 -13.63
C GLY A 141 -6.29 -19.53 -15.15
N GLN A 142 -5.50 -20.54 -15.57
CA GLN A 142 -5.02 -20.73 -16.95
C GLN A 142 -4.12 -19.60 -17.46
N ARG A 143 -3.55 -18.82 -16.53
CA ARG A 143 -2.60 -17.75 -16.80
C ARG A 143 -1.35 -18.02 -15.98
N GLU A 144 -0.22 -18.16 -16.65
CA GLU A 144 1.06 -18.34 -15.96
C GLU A 144 1.52 -17.03 -15.29
N LYS A 145 1.37 -15.91 -16.00
CA LYS A 145 1.83 -14.59 -15.55
C LYS A 145 0.75 -13.53 -15.71
N ILE A 146 0.58 -12.70 -14.68
CA ILE A 146 -0.34 -11.55 -14.68
C ILE A 146 0.42 -10.31 -14.25
N THR A 147 0.26 -9.21 -14.99
CA THR A 147 0.83 -7.90 -14.60
C THR A 147 -0.21 -7.11 -13.82
N VAL A 148 0.17 -6.68 -12.61
CA VAL A 148 -0.70 -5.98 -11.68
C VAL A 148 -0.01 -4.70 -11.21
N GLY A 149 -0.70 -3.56 -11.28
CA GLY A 149 -0.16 -2.28 -10.80
C GLY A 149 0.02 -2.24 -9.27
N THR A 150 -0.90 -2.83 -8.52
CA THR A 150 -0.81 -2.99 -7.05
C THR A 150 -1.52 -4.26 -6.60
N VAL A 151 -0.84 -5.07 -5.79
CA VAL A 151 -1.40 -6.26 -5.16
C VAL A 151 -1.61 -5.98 -3.68
N ASN A 152 -2.82 -6.25 -3.17
CA ASN A 152 -3.13 -6.14 -1.75
C ASN A 152 -3.64 -7.49 -1.23
N ILE A 153 -3.04 -8.00 -0.15
CA ILE A 153 -3.46 -9.24 0.51
C ILE A 153 -3.88 -8.88 1.94
N LEU A 154 -5.19 -8.66 2.10
CA LEU A 154 -5.82 -8.11 3.30
C LEU A 154 -6.73 -9.13 3.99
N ASN A 155 -6.51 -10.42 3.73
CA ASN A 155 -7.13 -11.50 4.49
C ASN A 155 -6.79 -11.34 5.98
N THR A 156 -7.80 -11.43 6.83
CA THR A 156 -7.67 -11.32 8.29
C THR A 156 -8.35 -12.44 9.06
N GLN A 157 -9.22 -13.20 8.37
CA GLN A 157 -10.03 -14.28 8.93
C GLN A 157 -9.80 -15.60 8.20
N GLN A 158 -9.43 -15.56 6.91
CA GLN A 158 -9.04 -16.75 6.17
C GLN A 158 -7.55 -17.06 6.32
N ASN A 159 -7.24 -18.32 6.58
CA ASN A 159 -5.87 -18.81 6.82
C ASN A 159 -5.19 -19.28 5.54
N VAL A 160 -5.91 -19.37 4.43
CA VAL A 160 -5.38 -19.85 3.17
C VAL A 160 -5.80 -18.92 2.06
N LEU A 161 -4.81 -18.37 1.37
CA LEU A 161 -5.01 -17.66 0.12
C LEU A 161 -5.18 -18.70 -1.00
N ARG A 162 -6.41 -18.85 -1.49
CA ARG A 162 -6.77 -19.84 -2.52
C ARG A 162 -6.40 -19.31 -3.91
N LEU A 163 -5.44 -19.96 -4.57
CA LEU A 163 -4.86 -19.49 -5.83
C LEU A 163 -4.78 -20.62 -6.86
N PRO A 164 -4.83 -20.29 -8.17
CA PRO A 164 -4.54 -21.25 -9.21
C PRO A 164 -3.10 -21.75 -9.12
N PRO A 165 -2.83 -23.01 -9.51
CA PRO A 165 -1.48 -23.54 -9.53
C PRO A 165 -0.61 -22.74 -10.52
N ASN A 166 0.68 -22.60 -10.19
CA ASN A 166 1.71 -21.93 -11.00
C ASN A 166 1.47 -20.44 -11.31
N LEU A 167 0.48 -19.80 -10.70
CA LEU A 167 0.22 -18.38 -10.91
C LEU A 167 1.41 -17.53 -10.42
N LYS A 168 1.90 -16.65 -11.30
CA LYS A 168 2.90 -15.64 -10.96
C LYS A 168 2.40 -14.23 -11.25
N LEU A 169 2.51 -13.36 -10.24
CA LEU A 169 2.16 -11.95 -10.33
C LEU A 169 3.42 -11.10 -10.52
N ARG A 170 3.37 -10.19 -11.47
CA ARG A 170 4.34 -9.11 -11.62
C ARG A 170 3.74 -7.83 -11.06
N THR A 171 4.35 -7.29 -10.01
CA THR A 171 3.97 -6.01 -9.39
C THR A 171 5.19 -5.34 -8.79
N GLN A 172 5.15 -4.02 -8.64
CA GLN A 172 6.13 -3.25 -7.86
C GLN A 172 5.54 -2.68 -6.57
N LYS A 173 4.25 -2.90 -6.33
CA LYS A 173 3.52 -2.40 -5.17
C LYS A 173 2.78 -3.55 -4.50
N LEU A 174 3.18 -3.86 -3.28
CA LEU A 174 2.60 -4.94 -2.47
C LEU A 174 2.09 -4.36 -1.15
N GLY A 175 0.81 -4.48 -0.88
CA GLY A 175 0.20 -4.21 0.42
C GLY A 175 -0.17 -5.52 1.10
N VAL A 176 0.24 -5.69 2.35
CA VAL A 176 -0.04 -6.88 3.14
C VAL A 176 -0.72 -6.45 4.43
N GLY A 177 -1.75 -7.17 4.83
CA GLY A 177 -2.44 -6.93 6.10
C GLY A 177 -1.58 -7.33 7.29
N LYS A 178 -2.10 -8.24 8.12
CA LYS A 178 -1.35 -8.82 9.24
C LYS A 178 -0.49 -10.04 8.85
N ASN A 179 -0.67 -10.54 7.63
CA ASN A 179 -0.03 -11.77 7.15
C ASN A 179 1.48 -11.58 6.96
N ASP A 180 2.23 -12.68 7.05
CA ASP A 180 3.65 -12.66 6.75
C ASP A 180 3.89 -12.36 5.26
N ILE A 181 4.65 -11.30 5.00
CA ILE A 181 5.11 -10.92 3.67
C ILE A 181 5.97 -12.04 3.05
N SER A 182 6.73 -12.79 3.86
CA SER A 182 7.64 -13.84 3.41
C SER A 182 6.91 -14.96 2.64
N HIS A 183 5.69 -15.32 3.05
CA HIS A 183 4.86 -16.34 2.38
C HIS A 183 4.44 -15.92 0.98
N LEU A 184 4.40 -14.60 0.71
CA LEU A 184 3.87 -14.04 -0.53
C LEU A 184 4.89 -14.02 -1.66
N SER A 185 6.17 -14.26 -1.36
CA SER A 185 7.21 -14.50 -2.37
C SER A 185 6.81 -15.63 -3.35
N LYS A 186 6.01 -16.61 -2.89
CA LYS A 186 5.57 -17.77 -3.68
C LYS A 186 4.68 -17.40 -4.87
N ILE A 187 3.87 -16.35 -4.76
CA ILE A 187 2.98 -15.88 -5.83
C ILE A 187 3.64 -14.84 -6.75
N LEU A 188 4.80 -14.29 -6.39
CA LEU A 188 5.44 -13.24 -7.18
C LEU A 188 6.43 -13.82 -8.20
N ASP A 189 6.53 -13.17 -9.37
CA ASP A 189 7.62 -13.36 -10.33
C ASP A 189 8.82 -12.53 -9.86
N ILE A 190 9.54 -13.02 -8.83
CA ILE A 190 10.55 -12.26 -8.06
C ILE A 190 11.52 -11.47 -8.95
N PRO A 191 12.16 -12.05 -10.00
CA PRO A 191 13.09 -11.29 -10.85
C PRO A 191 12.44 -10.10 -11.56
N SER A 192 11.15 -10.20 -11.90
CA SER A 192 10.39 -9.15 -12.58
C SER A 192 9.82 -8.10 -11.63
N CYS A 193 9.86 -8.35 -10.31
CA CYS A 193 9.31 -7.49 -9.26
C CYS A 193 10.39 -6.65 -8.55
N LEU A 194 11.67 -7.06 -8.62
CA LEU A 194 12.77 -6.40 -7.94
C LEU A 194 13.42 -5.27 -8.79
N PRO A 195 13.90 -4.18 -8.16
CA PRO A 195 13.63 -3.80 -6.78
C PRO A 195 12.16 -3.40 -6.61
N MET A 196 11.58 -3.73 -5.45
CA MET A 196 10.21 -3.33 -5.14
C MET A 196 10.13 -1.81 -5.03
N ASN A 197 9.05 -1.22 -5.54
CA ASN A 197 8.82 0.21 -5.36
C ASN A 197 8.23 0.45 -3.97
N ILE A 198 7.15 -0.25 -3.62
CA ILE A 198 6.41 -0.03 -2.38
C ILE A 198 6.03 -1.36 -1.74
N ILE A 199 6.37 -1.51 -0.46
CA ILE A 199 5.82 -2.55 0.41
C ILE A 199 5.06 -1.87 1.55
N GLY A 200 3.78 -2.20 1.70
CA GLY A 200 2.93 -1.73 2.77
C GLY A 200 2.55 -2.86 3.72
N THR A 201 2.57 -2.61 5.02
CA THR A 201 2.16 -3.61 6.03
C THR A 201 1.46 -3.01 7.24
N THR A 202 0.61 -3.81 7.90
CA THR A 202 0.00 -3.49 9.20
C THR A 202 0.65 -4.20 10.39
N ALA A 203 1.66 -5.04 10.11
CA ALA A 203 2.46 -5.73 11.11
C ALA A 203 3.92 -5.88 10.63
N TRP A 204 4.87 -5.79 11.56
CA TRP A 204 6.30 -5.96 11.33
C TRP A 204 6.84 -7.13 12.13
N ARG A 205 7.60 -8.01 11.46
CA ARG A 205 8.31 -9.12 12.06
C ARG A 205 9.80 -8.81 12.13
N GLU A 206 10.47 -9.33 13.14
CA GLU A 206 11.91 -9.11 13.35
C GLU A 206 12.75 -9.58 12.15
N ALA A 207 12.37 -10.71 11.54
CA ALA A 207 13.03 -11.26 10.35
C ALA A 207 13.03 -10.29 9.15
N TYR A 208 12.14 -9.30 9.10
CA TYR A 208 12.04 -8.39 7.96
C TYR A 208 13.21 -7.42 7.86
N PHE A 209 13.96 -7.20 8.95
CA PHE A 209 15.15 -6.36 8.90
C PHE A 209 16.29 -7.00 8.09
N GLU A 210 16.29 -8.33 7.96
CA GLU A 210 17.34 -9.09 7.27
C GLU A 210 16.84 -9.67 5.93
N ASP A 211 15.53 -9.63 5.68
CA ASP A 211 14.93 -10.12 4.45
C ASP A 211 15.28 -9.22 3.25
N SER A 212 16.13 -9.74 2.35
CA SER A 212 16.60 -9.02 1.17
C SER A 212 15.46 -8.57 0.21
N PHE A 213 14.37 -9.33 0.12
CA PHE A 213 13.23 -8.96 -0.72
C PHE A 213 12.51 -7.76 -0.12
N ILE A 214 12.26 -7.75 1.18
CA ILE A 214 11.59 -6.64 1.87
C ILE A 214 12.48 -5.40 1.90
N GLN A 215 13.76 -5.57 2.24
CA GLN A 215 14.73 -4.47 2.32
C GLN A 215 15.06 -3.85 0.96
N SER A 216 14.87 -4.58 -0.15
CA SER A 216 15.01 -4.03 -1.51
C SER A 216 13.98 -2.95 -1.87
N SER A 217 12.92 -2.79 -1.07
CA SER A 217 11.84 -1.84 -1.37
C SER A 217 12.32 -0.40 -1.24
N THR A 218 11.96 0.43 -2.23
CA THR A 218 12.26 1.87 -2.20
C THR A 218 11.46 2.59 -1.12
N GLU A 219 10.18 2.24 -0.98
CA GLU A 219 9.27 2.76 0.04
C GLU A 219 8.73 1.64 0.95
N ILE A 220 8.79 1.85 2.27
CA ILE A 220 8.10 1.03 3.28
C ILE A 220 6.96 1.85 3.88
N ARG A 221 5.73 1.36 3.73
CA ARG A 221 4.52 1.95 4.32
C ARG A 221 4.06 1.13 5.51
N LEU A 222 4.13 1.73 6.69
CA LEU A 222 3.66 1.15 7.94
C LEU A 222 2.29 1.73 8.26
N VAL A 223 1.31 0.89 8.56
CA VAL A 223 -0.06 1.33 8.83
C VAL A 223 -0.51 0.81 10.19
N ALA A 224 -0.74 1.72 11.14
CA ALA A 224 -1.32 1.33 12.43
C ALA A 224 -2.82 1.06 12.27
N LEU A 225 -3.32 0.00 12.91
CA LEU A 225 -4.75 -0.27 13.02
C LEU A 225 -5.30 0.51 14.23
N LYS A 226 -6.53 1.01 14.16
CA LYS A 226 -7.04 1.94 15.19
C LYS A 226 -7.49 1.28 16.50
N TYR A 227 -7.49 -0.06 16.60
CA TYR A 227 -8.24 -0.79 17.63
C TYR A 227 -7.38 -1.49 18.71
N ILE A 228 -6.07 -1.23 18.78
CA ILE A 228 -5.17 -1.81 19.81
C ILE A 228 -4.48 -0.68 20.58
N ASN A 229 -4.34 -0.84 21.90
CA ASN A 229 -3.67 0.12 22.77
C ASN A 229 -2.14 0.11 22.56
N ASP A 230 -1.54 1.30 22.55
CA ASP A 230 -0.10 1.62 22.39
C ASP A 230 0.64 1.11 21.14
N TYR A 231 0.04 1.28 19.95
CA TYR A 231 0.75 1.12 18.66
C TYR A 231 2.03 1.94 18.55
N SER A 232 2.14 3.01 19.33
CA SER A 232 3.34 3.83 19.31
C SER A 232 4.54 3.02 19.79
N ALA A 233 4.43 2.27 20.90
CA ALA A 233 5.52 1.48 21.46
C ALA A 233 5.94 0.35 20.52
N TYR A 234 4.99 -0.23 19.79
CA TYR A 234 5.25 -1.25 18.78
C TYR A 234 6.00 -0.70 17.55
N TRP A 235 5.49 0.39 16.95
CA TRP A 235 6.03 0.91 15.70
C TRP A 235 7.29 1.77 15.85
N PHE A 236 7.52 2.36 17.03
CA PHE A 236 8.65 3.25 17.24
C PHE A 236 10.02 2.56 17.04
N PRO A 237 10.30 1.38 17.64
CA PRO A 237 11.54 0.64 17.37
C PRO A 237 11.70 0.25 15.90
N VAL A 238 10.58 -0.05 15.20
CA VAL A 238 10.61 -0.40 13.78
C VAL A 238 11.09 0.77 12.94
N VAL A 239 10.47 1.95 13.08
CA VAL A 239 10.85 3.16 12.35
C VAL A 239 12.31 3.55 12.61
N MET A 240 12.82 3.32 13.83
CA MET A 240 14.21 3.62 14.19
C MET A 240 15.24 2.76 13.44
N ARG A 241 14.87 1.53 13.05
CA ARG A 241 15.78 0.56 12.42
C ARG A 241 15.70 0.56 10.90
N LEU A 242 14.58 0.95 10.31
CA LEU A 242 14.40 0.97 8.86
C LEU A 242 15.33 1.97 8.16
N GLN A 243 16.09 1.52 7.17
CA GLN A 243 17.01 2.36 6.38
C GLN A 243 16.53 2.61 4.94
N ASN A 244 15.34 2.12 4.57
CA ASN A 244 14.77 2.33 3.23
C ASN A 244 14.66 3.82 2.88
N LYS A 245 14.70 4.10 1.57
CA LYS A 245 14.73 5.47 1.04
C LYS A 245 13.54 6.29 1.47
N TYR A 246 12.36 5.70 1.45
CA TYR A 246 11.14 6.33 1.94
C TYR A 246 10.49 5.45 3.00
N VAL A 247 10.30 5.98 4.20
CA VAL A 247 9.55 5.32 5.26
C VAL A 247 8.34 6.17 5.60
N LYS A 248 7.14 5.60 5.51
CA LYS A 248 5.90 6.31 5.81
C LYS A 248 5.12 5.59 6.88
N MET A 249 4.80 6.28 7.98
CA MET A 249 3.93 5.79 9.04
C MET A 249 2.56 6.45 8.94
N GLU A 250 1.52 5.65 8.73
CA GLU A 250 0.13 6.11 8.62
C GLU A 250 -0.72 5.67 9.81
N ASN A 251 -1.74 6.49 10.12
CA ASN A 251 -2.72 6.26 11.18
C ASN A 251 -2.11 6.22 12.59
N LEU A 252 -0.93 6.79 12.78
CA LEU A 252 -0.24 6.88 14.07
C LEU A 252 0.49 8.22 14.21
N CYS A 253 0.20 8.96 15.27
CA CYS A 253 0.97 10.14 15.65
C CYS A 253 1.94 9.79 16.77
N PHE A 254 3.24 10.02 16.56
CA PHE A 254 4.24 9.89 17.63
C PHE A 254 4.27 11.13 18.52
N SER A 255 4.65 10.95 19.78
CA SER A 255 4.91 12.08 20.68
C SER A 255 6.10 12.91 20.16
N GLY A 256 6.12 14.20 20.50
CA GLY A 256 7.23 15.06 20.06
C GLY A 256 8.60 14.61 20.59
N VAL A 257 8.64 13.88 21.72
CA VAL A 257 9.87 13.26 22.24
C VAL A 257 10.38 12.22 21.24
N ARG A 258 9.51 11.29 20.83
CA ARG A 258 9.86 10.22 19.89
C ARG A 258 10.24 10.75 18.52
N ILE A 259 9.55 11.77 18.01
CA ILE A 259 9.92 12.40 16.72
C ILE A 259 11.31 13.03 16.80
N ARG A 260 11.65 13.72 17.89
CA ARG A 260 13.01 14.25 18.09
C ARG A 260 14.05 13.12 18.20
N THR A 261 13.69 11.97 18.75
CA THR A 261 14.57 10.79 18.76
C THR A 261 14.76 10.22 17.36
N ILE A 262 13.72 10.16 16.53
CA ILE A 262 13.83 9.76 15.11
C ILE A 262 14.76 10.73 14.36
N ILE A 263 14.59 12.04 14.54
CA ILE A 263 15.47 13.06 13.96
C ILE A 263 16.92 12.81 14.37
N LYS A 264 17.19 12.64 15.67
CA LYS A 264 18.54 12.33 16.16
C LYS A 264 19.10 11.06 15.51
N ASN A 265 18.29 10.01 15.39
CA ASN A 265 18.69 8.76 14.75
C ASN A 265 19.01 8.92 13.26
N MET A 266 18.29 9.78 12.53
CA MET A 266 18.61 10.08 11.13
C MET A 266 19.95 10.82 11.00
N ILE A 267 20.24 11.75 11.93
CA ILE A 267 21.50 12.49 12.00
C ILE A 267 22.65 11.53 12.34
N ASP A 268 22.51 10.76 13.42
CA ASP A 268 23.55 9.86 13.94
C ASP A 268 23.92 8.75 12.92
N ASN A 269 22.95 8.25 12.14
CA ASN A 269 23.18 7.24 11.10
C ASN A 269 23.59 7.80 9.73
N ARG A 270 23.84 9.12 9.60
CA ARG A 270 24.31 9.77 8.37
C ARG A 270 23.52 9.37 7.11
N ARG A 271 22.19 9.42 7.18
CA ARG A 271 21.34 9.05 6.04
C ARG A 271 21.71 9.84 4.78
N GLU A 272 21.69 9.16 3.65
CA GLU A 272 21.96 9.74 2.33
C GLU A 272 20.88 10.73 1.86
N VAL A 273 21.25 11.59 0.92
CA VAL A 273 20.34 12.53 0.26
C VAL A 273 19.21 11.79 -0.44
N GLY A 274 17.99 12.30 -0.28
CA GLY A 274 16.77 11.69 -0.80
C GLY A 274 16.11 10.70 0.16
N ASN A 275 16.75 10.35 1.28
CA ASN A 275 16.11 9.57 2.33
C ASN A 275 15.07 10.42 3.08
N SER A 276 13.90 9.85 3.36
CA SER A 276 12.88 10.55 4.14
C SER A 276 12.00 9.64 4.99
N VAL A 277 11.50 10.22 6.07
CA VAL A 277 10.51 9.64 6.96
C VAL A 277 9.30 10.57 7.03
N ILE A 278 8.12 10.03 6.71
CA ILE A 278 6.84 10.75 6.76
C ILE A 278 6.01 10.18 7.92
N LEU A 279 5.55 11.07 8.80
CA LEU A 279 4.76 10.73 9.98
C LEU A 279 3.45 11.51 10.00
N ASP A 280 2.37 10.92 10.50
CA ASP A 280 1.13 11.66 10.75
C ASP A 280 1.33 12.67 11.92
N CYS A 281 0.68 13.83 11.82
CA CYS A 281 0.75 14.90 12.80
C CYS A 281 -0.55 15.05 13.58
N SER A 282 -0.46 15.27 14.89
CA SER A 282 -1.62 15.51 15.75
C SER A 282 -2.27 16.89 15.56
N GLY A 283 -1.66 17.79 14.78
CA GLY A 283 -2.22 19.11 14.42
C GLY A 283 -1.20 20.25 14.46
N GLU A 284 -1.60 21.43 13.98
CA GLU A 284 -0.71 22.58 13.78
C GLU A 284 -0.08 23.11 15.08
N ARG A 285 -0.86 23.18 16.18
CA ARG A 285 -0.32 23.59 17.49
C ARG A 285 0.79 22.66 17.97
N PHE A 286 0.65 21.35 17.72
CA PHE A 286 1.68 20.37 18.04
C PHE A 286 2.89 20.54 17.13
N LEU A 287 2.67 20.68 15.82
CA LEU A 287 3.71 20.89 14.81
C LEU A 287 4.59 22.11 15.14
N ASN A 288 3.98 23.28 15.40
CA ASN A 288 4.74 24.51 15.69
C ASN A 288 5.60 24.37 16.95
N ARG A 289 5.06 23.72 18.00
CA ARG A 289 5.82 23.41 19.21
C ARG A 289 6.95 22.42 18.95
N LEU A 290 6.75 21.43 18.09
CA LEU A 290 7.77 20.47 17.70
C LEU A 290 8.90 21.16 16.95
N LEU A 291 8.59 21.94 15.90
CA LEU A 291 9.58 22.63 15.07
C LEU A 291 10.44 23.59 15.88
N ARG A 292 9.85 24.37 16.80
CA ARG A 292 10.61 25.22 17.72
C ARG A 292 11.63 24.42 18.54
N LYS A 293 11.20 23.30 19.14
CA LYS A 293 12.08 22.43 19.93
C LYS A 293 13.14 21.72 19.08
N VAL A 294 12.83 21.41 17.82
CA VAL A 294 13.78 20.83 16.87
C VAL A 294 14.85 21.87 16.53
N LYS A 295 14.44 23.10 16.19
CA LYS A 295 15.33 24.22 15.93
C LYS A 295 16.31 24.45 17.09
N GLU A 296 15.78 24.61 18.31
CA GLU A 296 16.57 24.86 19.53
C GLU A 296 17.54 23.71 19.85
N ARG A 297 17.08 22.45 19.72
CA ARG A 297 17.87 21.28 20.12
C ARG A 297 18.97 20.90 19.12
N PHE A 298 18.74 21.13 17.84
CA PHE A 298 19.64 20.68 16.77
C PHE A 298 20.31 21.84 16.02
N GLY A 299 20.23 23.07 16.55
CA GLY A 299 20.87 24.24 15.94
C GLY A 299 20.33 24.59 14.55
N GLY A 300 19.04 24.31 14.31
CA GLY A 300 18.44 24.49 12.99
C GLY A 300 18.16 25.96 12.63
N THR A 301 18.08 26.24 11.34
CA THR A 301 17.63 27.53 10.79
C THR A 301 16.22 27.41 10.23
N VAL A 302 15.50 28.53 10.13
CA VAL A 302 14.15 28.56 9.57
C VAL A 302 14.21 29.15 8.17
N GLY A 303 13.62 28.46 7.21
CA GLY A 303 13.61 28.90 5.83
C GLY A 303 12.39 28.44 5.04
N THR A 304 12.42 28.74 3.75
CA THR A 304 11.44 28.30 2.76
C THR A 304 12.16 27.64 1.60
N PHE A 305 11.49 26.74 0.88
CA PHE A 305 12.07 26.19 -0.34
C PHE A 305 12.39 27.29 -1.36
N LYS A 306 13.51 27.10 -2.07
CA LYS A 306 13.90 27.94 -3.20
C LYS A 306 12.85 27.86 -4.33
N GLU A 307 12.43 26.63 -4.63
CA GLU A 307 11.35 26.31 -5.57
C GLU A 307 10.29 25.51 -4.81
N ILE A 308 9.03 25.97 -4.87
CA ILE A 308 7.95 25.33 -4.14
C ILE A 308 7.57 24.05 -4.90
N PRO A 309 7.62 22.87 -4.27
CA PRO A 309 7.15 21.64 -4.89
C PRO A 309 5.70 21.77 -5.36
N GLU A 310 5.44 21.39 -6.61
CA GLU A 310 4.07 21.33 -7.14
C GLU A 310 3.23 20.34 -6.32
N ASN A 311 1.95 20.64 -6.12
CA ASN A 311 0.96 19.76 -5.49
C ASN A 311 1.16 19.45 -3.99
N VAL A 312 1.86 20.31 -3.23
CA VAL A 312 1.99 20.19 -1.77
C VAL A 312 1.58 21.49 -1.08
N VAL A 313 0.75 21.38 -0.04
CA VAL A 313 0.37 22.53 0.79
C VAL A 313 1.21 22.55 2.05
N PHE A 314 2.10 23.54 2.16
CA PHE A 314 2.90 23.76 3.37
C PHE A 314 2.04 24.32 4.48
N VAL A 315 2.13 23.72 5.67
CA VAL A 315 1.39 24.17 6.86
C VAL A 315 2.31 24.69 7.97
N SER A 316 3.61 24.77 7.70
CA SER A 316 4.60 25.36 8.60
C SER A 316 5.80 25.89 7.81
N ASP A 317 6.62 26.69 8.48
CA ASP A 317 7.98 26.95 8.03
C ASP A 317 8.82 25.66 8.03
N ILE A 318 9.96 25.69 7.34
CA ILE A 318 10.90 24.59 7.25
C ILE A 318 12.02 24.83 8.25
N VAL A 319 12.29 23.85 9.11
CA VAL A 319 13.49 23.83 9.93
C VAL A 319 14.55 23.04 9.17
N SER A 320 15.65 23.70 8.77
CA SER A 320 16.82 23.04 8.20
C SER A 320 17.88 22.83 9.28
N ILE A 321 18.41 21.61 9.37
CA ILE A 321 19.48 21.22 10.29
C ILE A 321 20.70 20.85 9.44
N PRO A 322 21.82 21.58 9.54
CA PRO A 322 23.03 21.22 8.81
C PRO A 322 23.56 19.86 9.29
N LEU A 323 23.86 18.97 8.35
CA LEU A 323 24.48 17.67 8.65
C LEU A 323 25.97 17.69 8.32
N ASP A 324 26.31 18.09 7.11
CA ASP A 324 27.66 18.23 6.55
C ASP A 324 27.71 19.47 5.63
N PHE A 325 28.81 19.68 4.90
CA PHE A 325 28.95 20.82 3.98
C PHE A 325 27.91 20.83 2.84
N ASP A 326 27.54 19.64 2.34
CA ASP A 326 26.66 19.45 1.17
C ASP A 326 25.28 18.86 1.53
N LYS A 327 24.98 18.64 2.82
CA LYS A 327 23.75 17.98 3.27
C LYS A 327 23.07 18.70 4.43
N GLU A 328 21.75 18.76 4.35
CA GLU A 328 20.89 19.26 5.41
C GLU A 328 19.68 18.33 5.64
N LEU A 329 19.24 18.20 6.90
CA LEU A 329 17.99 17.52 7.26
C LEU A 329 16.90 18.58 7.42
N ILE A 330 15.87 18.49 6.59
CA ILE A 330 14.73 19.37 6.66
C ILE A 330 13.57 18.72 7.42
N VAL A 331 12.89 19.54 8.21
CA VAL A 331 11.70 19.16 8.98
C VAL A 331 10.60 20.18 8.73
N HIS A 332 9.46 19.74 8.20
CA HIS A 332 8.29 20.61 8.02
C HIS A 332 6.99 19.81 8.02
N GLY A 333 5.88 20.51 8.21
CA GLY A 333 4.55 19.94 8.01
C GLY A 333 3.99 20.22 6.63
N PHE A 334 3.16 19.31 6.13
CA PHE A 334 2.44 19.48 4.88
C PHE A 334 1.08 18.78 4.88
N LYS A 335 0.24 19.15 3.91
CA LYS A 335 -0.99 18.47 3.50
C LYS A 335 -0.86 18.10 2.01
N ASN A 336 -1.47 16.98 1.60
CA ASN A 336 -1.43 16.58 0.18
C ASN A 336 -2.29 17.51 -0.69
N THR A 337 -3.38 18.04 -0.14
CA THR A 337 -4.30 18.96 -0.84
C THR A 337 -4.87 19.97 0.16
N CYS A 338 -5.41 21.09 -0.34
CA CYS A 338 -6.07 22.09 0.51
C CYS A 338 -7.26 21.51 1.30
N SER A 339 -7.95 20.51 0.74
CA SER A 339 -9.07 19.81 1.38
C SER A 339 -8.64 18.71 2.35
N ASP A 340 -7.36 18.32 2.38
CA ASP A 340 -6.88 17.25 3.26
C ASP A 340 -6.93 17.71 4.72
N LYS A 341 -7.67 16.97 5.54
CA LYS A 341 -7.74 17.22 6.99
C LYS A 341 -6.49 16.73 7.72
N LYS A 342 -5.74 15.79 7.13
CA LYS A 342 -4.57 15.20 7.76
C LYS A 342 -3.33 16.06 7.48
N ILE A 343 -2.67 16.47 8.55
CA ILE A 343 -1.33 17.07 8.48
C ILE A 343 -0.30 15.96 8.65
N ARG A 344 0.77 16.02 7.87
CA ARG A 344 1.92 15.12 7.99
C ARG A 344 3.18 15.91 8.27
N ILE A 345 4.16 15.25 8.87
CA ILE A 345 5.50 15.75 9.13
C ILE A 345 6.43 15.03 8.17
N LEU A 346 7.17 15.79 7.37
CA LEU A 346 8.28 15.28 6.57
C LEU A 346 9.59 15.50 7.32
N LEU A 347 10.39 14.44 7.44
CA LEU A 347 11.81 14.48 7.79
C LEU A 347 12.57 14.03 6.54
N ALA A 348 13.37 14.87 5.90
CA ALA A 348 14.05 14.50 4.67
C ALA A 348 15.49 15.02 4.63
N VAL A 349 16.42 14.19 4.18
CA VAL A 349 17.80 14.62 3.91
C VAL A 349 17.86 15.14 2.48
N VAL A 350 18.32 16.37 2.32
CA VAL A 350 18.43 17.07 1.03
C VAL A 350 19.83 17.66 0.88
N GLY A 351 20.18 18.04 -0.36
CA GLY A 351 21.42 18.79 -0.60
C GLY A 351 21.34 20.22 -0.07
N THR A 352 22.46 20.77 0.39
CA THR A 352 22.54 22.15 0.90
C THR A 352 22.06 23.16 -0.16
N GLY A 353 21.31 24.18 0.28
CA GLY A 353 20.84 25.28 -0.58
C GLY A 353 19.45 25.07 -1.19
N MET A 354 18.77 23.98 -0.81
CA MET A 354 17.35 23.75 -1.12
C MET A 354 16.44 24.68 -0.30
N VAL A 355 16.85 24.99 0.94
CA VAL A 355 16.13 25.90 1.84
C VAL A 355 16.85 27.25 1.91
N VAL A 356 16.09 28.33 1.71
CA VAL A 356 16.58 29.71 1.76
C VAL A 356 16.03 30.40 3.01
N PRO A 357 16.85 31.18 3.77
CA PRO A 357 16.38 31.91 4.94
C PRO A 357 15.18 32.82 4.61
N VAL A 358 14.20 32.90 5.52
CA VAL A 358 12.99 33.72 5.33
C VAL A 358 13.32 35.20 5.09
N GLU A 359 14.47 35.67 5.58
CA GLU A 359 14.94 37.05 5.45
C GLU A 359 15.39 37.42 4.03
N GLU A 360 15.95 36.47 3.25
CA GLU A 360 16.45 36.75 1.90
C GLU A 360 15.33 37.03 0.87
N LYS A 361 14.14 36.42 1.04
CA LYS A 361 12.97 36.77 0.20
C LYS A 361 12.45 38.18 0.50
N LYS A 362 12.60 38.69 1.73
CA LYS A 362 12.26 40.09 2.04
C LYS A 362 13.26 41.06 1.43
N VAL A 363 14.53 40.70 1.32
CA VAL A 363 15.56 41.53 0.66
C VAL A 363 15.34 41.57 -0.85
N LYS A 364 15.01 40.44 -1.51
CA LYS A 364 14.63 40.43 -2.94
C LYS A 364 13.32 41.18 -3.24
N LYS A 365 12.38 41.27 -2.29
CA LYS A 365 11.21 42.15 -2.40
C LYS A 365 11.51 43.62 -2.11
N ARG A 366 12.53 43.92 -1.28
CA ARG A 366 12.95 45.29 -0.97
C ARG A 366 13.89 45.87 -2.03
N SER A 367 14.60 45.05 -2.80
CA SER A 367 15.50 45.49 -3.87
C SER A 367 14.79 45.90 -5.19
N PHE A 368 13.46 45.81 -5.25
CA PHE A 368 12.63 46.32 -6.35
C PHE A 368 11.77 47.53 -5.93
N ARG A 369 12.30 48.40 -5.07
CA ARG A 369 11.83 49.79 -5.03
C ARG A 369 12.71 50.62 -5.96
N PHE A 370 12.30 50.68 -7.22
CA PHE A 370 12.71 51.79 -8.07
C PHE A 370 12.15 53.09 -7.47
N PRO A 371 12.98 54.13 -7.25
CA PRO A 371 12.50 55.48 -7.10
C PRO A 371 11.96 55.98 -8.45
N TRP A 372 11.25 57.11 -8.44
CA TRP A 372 10.61 57.82 -9.57
C TRP A 372 9.15 57.38 -9.84
N PHE A 373 8.13 58.25 -9.81
CA PHE A 373 8.07 59.71 -9.93
C PHE A 373 7.15 60.37 -8.88
N SER A 374 7.54 61.61 -8.56
CA SER A 374 6.77 62.83 -8.25
C SER A 374 5.40 62.76 -7.59
#